data_AF-A0A7V9IRP0-F1
#
_entry.id   AF-A0A7V9IRP0-F1
#
_cell.length_a   1.000
_cell.length_b   1.000
_cell.length_c   1.000
_cell.angle_alpha   90.00
_cell.angle_beta   90.00
_cell.angle_gamma   90.00
#
_symmetry.space_group_name_H-M   'P 1'
#
loop_
_entity.id
_entity.type
_entity.pdbx_description
1 polymer ?
#
loop_
_entity_poly.entity_id
_entity_poly.type
_entity_poly.pdbx_seq_one_letter_code
_entity_poly.pdbx_strand_id
1 'polypeptide(L)'
;DEPDTFPRAVVEELRRENARYRTRAGQADELSQRLHLELVRATGRLADPTDLPFEERHLEDVDILDAAIDDLLARKPHLASRRPSGDIGQGATAEAASVDLAGILRARAG
;
A
#
# COMPACT_ATOMS: atom_id res chain seq x y z
N ASP A 1 43.40 -16.61 -35.14
CA ASP A 1 42.18 -17.05 -34.43
C ASP A 1 40.97 -16.44 -35.12
N GLU A 2 40.10 -17.31 -35.63
CA GLU A 2 38.84 -16.92 -36.25
C GLU A 2 37.76 -16.89 -35.15
N PRO A 3 36.94 -15.85 -35.04
CA PRO A 3 36.01 -15.70 -33.92
C PRO A 3 34.85 -16.70 -34.02
N ASP A 4 34.60 -17.43 -32.93
CA ASP A 4 33.42 -18.31 -32.82
C ASP A 4 32.13 -17.49 -32.95
N THR A 5 31.22 -17.95 -33.81
CA THR A 5 29.93 -17.29 -34.09
C THR A 5 28.77 -18.17 -33.63
N PHE A 6 27.89 -17.62 -32.78
CA PHE A 6 26.69 -18.32 -32.31
C PHE A 6 25.66 -18.51 -33.44
N PRO A 7 24.88 -19.61 -33.41
CA PRO A 7 23.78 -19.80 -34.35
C PRO A 7 22.76 -18.66 -34.26
N ARG A 8 22.26 -18.22 -35.42
CA ARG A 8 21.29 -17.12 -35.53
C ARG A 8 20.06 -17.30 -34.61
N ALA A 9 19.53 -18.51 -34.54
CA ALA A 9 18.35 -18.83 -33.72
C ALA A 9 18.59 -18.53 -32.22
N VAL A 10 19.76 -18.87 -31.69
CA VAL A 10 20.15 -18.63 -30.29
C VAL A 10 20.23 -17.12 -30.02
N VAL A 11 20.83 -16.35 -30.93
CA VAL A 11 20.94 -14.89 -30.78
C VAL A 11 19.57 -14.22 -30.84
N GLU A 12 18.67 -14.66 -31.72
CA GLU A 12 17.31 -14.14 -31.82
C GLU A 12 16.46 -14.45 -30.59
N GLU A 13 16.63 -15.65 -30.01
CA GLU A 13 16.01 -16.01 -28.73
C GLU A 13 16.52 -15.12 -27.60
N LEU A 14 17.84 -14.98 -27.46
CA LEU A 14 18.45 -14.14 -26.44
C LEU A 14 18.01 -12.68 -26.57
N ARG A 15 17.88 -12.15 -27.80
CA ARG A 15 17.36 -10.79 -28.02
C ARG A 15 15.92 -10.63 -27.58
N ARG A 16 15.05 -11.60 -27.88
CA ARG A 16 13.64 -11.60 -27.43
C ARG A 16 13.55 -11.67 -25.92
N GLU A 17 14.37 -12.49 -25.29
CA GLU A 17 14.44 -12.61 -23.84
C GLU A 17 14.92 -11.31 -23.17
N ASN A 18 16.02 -10.73 -23.65
CA ASN A 18 16.52 -9.44 -23.16
C ASN A 18 15.53 -8.29 -23.39
N ALA A 19 14.77 -8.30 -24.49
CA ALA A 19 13.70 -7.32 -24.70
C ALA A 19 12.61 -7.46 -23.64
N ARG A 20 12.17 -8.69 -23.32
CA ARG A 20 11.18 -8.93 -22.27
C ARG A 20 11.64 -8.48 -20.89
N TYR A 21 12.88 -8.78 -20.50
CA TYR A 21 13.41 -8.33 -19.21
C TYR A 21 13.48 -6.80 -19.12
N ARG A 22 13.87 -6.11 -20.20
CA ARG A 22 13.86 -4.64 -20.24
C ARG A 22 12.46 -4.06 -20.09
N THR A 23 11.47 -4.62 -20.78
CA THR A 23 10.06 -4.20 -20.62
C THR A 23 9.58 -4.41 -19.18
N ARG A 24 9.85 -5.57 -18.59
CA ARG A 24 9.44 -5.87 -17.21
C ARG A 24 10.12 -4.99 -16.17
N ALA A 25 11.42 -4.75 -16.33
CA ALA A 25 12.16 -3.84 -15.46
C ALA A 25 11.59 -2.41 -15.53
N GLY A 26 11.27 -1.92 -16.74
CA GLY A 26 10.64 -0.61 -16.90
C GLY A 26 9.25 -0.49 -16.27
N GLN A 27 8.52 -1.60 -16.14
CA GLN A 27 7.22 -1.64 -15.45
C GLN A 27 7.35 -1.69 -13.92
N ALA A 28 8.49 -2.16 -13.39
CA ALA A 28 8.68 -2.29 -11.95
C ALA A 28 8.63 -0.91 -11.27
N ASP A 29 9.35 0.09 -11.81
CA ASP A 29 9.37 1.44 -11.26
C ASP A 29 7.98 2.09 -11.26
N GLU A 30 7.22 1.92 -12.36
CA GLU A 30 5.85 2.44 -12.47
C GLU A 30 4.92 1.78 -11.44
N LEU A 31 5.02 0.45 -11.29
CA LEU A 31 4.22 -0.30 -10.33
C LEU A 31 4.57 0.06 -8.88
N SER A 32 5.85 0.27 -8.57
CA SER A 32 6.31 0.71 -7.25
C SER A 32 5.75 2.07 -6.88
N GLN A 33 5.78 3.04 -7.82
CA GLN A 33 5.19 4.36 -7.60
C GLN A 33 3.68 4.29 -7.38
N ARG A 34 2.98 3.48 -8.17
CA ARG A 34 1.54 3.27 -8.02
C ARG A 34 1.19 2.61 -6.70
N LEU A 35 1.96 1.60 -6.28
CA LEU A 35 1.77 0.93 -5.00
C LEU A 35 1.96 1.91 -3.84
N HIS A 36 3.04 2.70 -3.86
CA HIS A 36 3.31 3.71 -2.84
C HIS A 36 2.15 4.71 -2.72
N LEU A 37 1.66 5.23 -3.86
CA LEU A 37 0.52 6.15 -3.88
C LEU A 37 -0.72 5.53 -3.23
N GLU A 38 -1.02 4.26 -3.53
CA GLU A 38 -2.17 3.56 -2.97
C GLU A 38 -2.00 3.24 -1.48
N LEU A 39 -0.79 2.90 -1.04
CA LEU A 39 -0.50 2.73 0.40
C LEU A 39 -0.70 4.04 1.16
N VAL A 40 -0.19 5.16 0.64
CA VAL A 40 -0.42 6.49 1.23
C VAL A 40 -1.91 6.82 1.25
N ARG A 41 -2.63 6.56 0.15
CA ARG A 41 -4.09 6.77 0.07
C ARG A 41 -4.83 5.94 1.11
N ALA A 42 -4.45 4.68 1.32
CA ALA A 42 -5.10 3.77 2.24
C ALA A 42 -5.00 4.23 3.71
N THR A 43 -3.96 4.99 4.07
CA THR A 43 -3.84 5.58 5.42
C THR A 43 -4.95 6.59 5.69
N GLY A 44 -5.45 7.29 4.65
CA GLY A 44 -6.45 8.35 4.78
C GLY A 44 -5.96 9.61 5.51
N ARG A 45 -4.66 9.71 5.79
CA ARG A 45 -4.06 10.76 6.64
C ARG A 45 -3.74 12.04 5.89
N LEU A 46 -3.39 11.94 4.61
CA LEU A 46 -3.10 13.08 3.74
C LEU A 46 -4.34 13.50 2.94
N ALA A 47 -4.49 14.80 2.71
CA ALA A 47 -5.53 15.34 1.83
C ALA A 47 -5.29 14.95 0.37
N ASP A 48 -4.03 15.02 -0.08
CA ASP A 48 -3.55 14.52 -1.36
C ASP A 48 -2.42 13.49 -1.14
N PRO A 49 -2.61 12.22 -1.55
CA PRO A 49 -1.57 11.20 -1.43
C PRO A 49 -0.28 11.50 -2.20
N THR A 50 -0.34 12.39 -3.20
CA THR A 50 0.85 12.79 -3.98
C THR A 50 1.76 13.77 -3.25
N ASP A 51 1.33 14.32 -2.10
CA ASP A 51 2.13 15.23 -1.29
C ASP A 51 3.33 14.54 -0.60
N LEU A 52 3.29 13.22 -0.43
CA LEU A 52 4.42 12.42 0.03
C LEU A 52 5.20 11.91 -1.19
N PRO A 53 6.46 12.34 -1.42
CA PRO A 53 7.27 11.84 -2.50
C PRO A 53 7.52 10.32 -2.39
N PHE A 54 7.62 9.66 -3.53
CA PHE A 54 8.02 8.26 -3.59
C PHE A 54 9.41 8.07 -2.98
N GLU A 55 9.52 7.08 -2.09
CA GLU A 55 10.79 6.59 -1.57
C GLU A 55 10.69 5.07 -1.44
N GLU A 56 11.68 4.34 -1.94
CA GLU A 56 11.61 2.87 -2.01
C GLU A 56 11.49 2.22 -0.63
N ARG A 57 12.12 2.81 0.39
CA ARG A 57 12.02 2.38 1.79
C ARG A 57 10.59 2.39 2.35
N HIS A 58 9.69 3.18 1.78
CA HIS A 58 8.28 3.17 2.17
C HIS A 58 7.56 1.88 1.76
N LEU A 59 8.10 1.11 0.81
CA LEU A 59 7.53 -0.18 0.37
C LEU A 59 8.09 -1.37 1.15
N GLU A 60 9.23 -1.19 1.82
CA GLU A 60 9.91 -2.25 2.57
C GLU A 60 9.26 -2.48 3.94
N ASP A 61 8.79 -1.41 4.58
CA ASP A 61 8.22 -1.44 5.92
C ASP A 61 7.13 -0.37 6.11
N VAL A 62 5.99 -0.78 6.66
CA VAL A 62 4.86 0.10 6.94
C VAL A 62 5.23 1.13 8.02
N ASP A 63 6.05 0.76 8.99
CA ASP A 63 6.47 1.67 10.07
C ASP A 63 7.32 2.83 9.50
N ILE A 64 8.09 2.59 8.45
CA ILE A 64 8.87 3.62 7.75
C ILE A 64 7.94 4.59 7.02
N LEU A 65 6.91 4.06 6.34
CA LEU A 65 5.90 4.88 5.67
C LEU A 65 5.15 5.76 6.68
N ASP A 66 4.70 5.18 7.80
CA ASP A 66 3.96 5.90 8.83
C ASP A 66 4.81 7.00 9.48
N ALA A 67 6.08 6.71 9.78
CA ALA A 67 7.02 7.71 10.30
C ALA A 67 7.25 8.87 9.31
N ALA A 68 7.31 8.58 8.01
CA ALA A 68 7.46 9.62 6.98
C ALA A 68 6.22 10.51 6.88
N ILE A 69 5.02 9.93 7.01
CA ILE A 69 3.76 10.68 7.07
C ILE A 69 3.70 11.54 8.34
N ASP A 70 4.10 10.99 9.49
CA ASP A 70 4.15 11.72 10.76
C ASP A 70 5.05 12.95 10.67
N ASP A 71 6.28 12.78 10.18
CA ASP A 71 7.23 13.87 10.01
C ASP A 71 6.72 14.92 9.01
N LEU A 72 6.13 14.49 7.89
CA LEU A 72 5.54 15.39 6.91
C LEU A 72 4.42 16.24 7.53
N LEU A 73 3.52 15.63 8.28
CA LEU A 73 2.39 16.31 8.91
C LEU A 73 2.83 17.22 10.06
N ALA A 74 3.85 16.83 10.82
CA ALA A 74 4.45 17.68 11.85
C ALA A 74 5.02 18.97 11.23
N ARG A 75 5.68 18.86 10.08
CA ARG A 75 6.24 20.03 9.36
C ARG A 75 5.19 20.81 8.58
N LYS A 76 4.18 20.14 8.03
CA LYS A 76 3.15 20.71 7.14
C LYS A 76 1.75 20.26 7.56
N PRO A 77 1.21 20.79 8.67
CA PRO A 77 -0.08 20.34 9.21
C PRO A 77 -1.27 20.62 8.28
N HIS A 78 -1.13 21.56 7.35
CA HIS A 78 -2.17 21.89 6.37
C HIS A 78 -2.39 20.80 5.30
N LEU A 79 -1.47 19.83 5.18
CA LEU A 79 -1.60 18.68 4.28
C LEU A 79 -2.44 17.54 4.88
N ALA A 80 -2.78 17.63 6.18
CA ALA A 80 -3.62 16.65 6.84
C ALA A 80 -4.99 16.56 6.16
N SER A 81 -5.49 15.33 6.04
CA SER A 81 -6.85 15.07 5.56
C SER A 81 -7.86 15.83 6.43
N ARG A 82 -8.78 16.51 5.76
CA ARG A 82 -9.92 17.19 6.39
C ARG A 82 -11.15 16.29 6.46
N ARG A 83 -11.08 15.07 5.92
CA ARG A 83 -12.17 14.11 5.99
C ARG A 83 -12.18 13.49 7.38
N PRO A 84 -13.32 13.49 8.09
CA PRO A 84 -13.47 12.67 9.29
C PRO A 84 -13.16 11.21 8.93
N SER A 85 -12.27 10.57 9.70
CA SER A 85 -11.99 9.14 9.63
C SER A 85 -12.48 8.47 10.92
N GLY A 86 -13.06 7.27 10.80
CA GLY A 86 -13.74 6.56 11.88
C GLY A 86 -15.24 6.38 11.65
N ASP A 87 -15.92 5.68 12.57
CA ASP A 87 -17.39 5.61 12.59
C ASP A 87 -17.94 6.98 12.97
N ILE A 88 -18.48 7.70 11.98
CA ILE A 88 -18.98 9.08 12.12
C ILE A 88 -20.36 9.10 12.82
N GLY A 89 -20.83 7.96 13.35
CA GLY A 89 -22.10 7.85 14.07
C GLY A 89 -23.32 8.11 13.20
N GLN A 90 -23.15 8.12 11.87
CA GLN A 90 -24.22 8.27 10.89
C GLN A 90 -24.32 7.01 10.04
N GLY A 91 -25.09 6.05 10.57
CA GLY A 91 -25.40 4.76 9.97
C GLY A 91 -26.05 3.89 11.04
N ALA A 92 -26.81 2.87 10.64
CA ALA A 92 -27.33 1.90 11.59
C ALA A 92 -26.14 1.15 12.21
N THR A 93 -25.75 1.54 13.42
CA THR A 93 -24.83 0.74 14.22
C THR A 93 -25.56 -0.53 14.61
N ALA A 94 -24.91 -1.69 14.49
CA ALA A 94 -25.40 -2.88 15.17
C ALA A 94 -25.35 -2.54 16.66
N GLU A 95 -26.52 -2.33 17.26
CA GLU A 95 -26.67 -2.07 18.69
C GLU A 95 -25.85 -3.13 19.43
N ALA A 96 -24.85 -2.71 20.20
CA ALA A 96 -24.06 -3.64 20.98
C ALA A 96 -25.05 -4.36 21.90
N ALA A 97 -25.28 -5.66 21.65
CA ALA A 97 -26.23 -6.45 22.41
C ALA A 97 -25.93 -6.27 23.89
N SER A 98 -26.88 -5.68 24.62
CA SER A 98 -26.74 -5.50 26.05
C SER A 98 -26.62 -6.88 26.69
N VAL A 99 -25.50 -7.11 27.38
CA VAL A 99 -25.25 -8.39 28.05
C VAL A 99 -26.21 -8.51 29.22
N ASP A 100 -27.25 -9.36 29.08
CA ASP A 100 -28.17 -9.67 30.17
C ASP A 100 -27.55 -10.68 31.14
N LEU A 101 -26.97 -10.15 32.21
CA LEU A 101 -26.41 -10.94 33.31
C LEU A 101 -27.46 -11.83 33.99
N ALA A 102 -28.74 -11.42 34.05
CA ALA A 102 -29.79 -12.22 34.66
C ALA A 102 -30.15 -13.43 33.79
N GLY A 103 -30.09 -13.29 32.47
CA GLY A 103 -30.23 -14.38 31.51
C GLY A 103 -29.14 -15.44 31.65
N ILE A 104 -27.88 -15.02 31.79
CA ILE A 104 -26.72 -15.93 31.96
C ILE A 104 -26.83 -16.73 33.28
N LEU A 105 -27.24 -16.08 34.37
CA LEU A 105 -27.41 -16.73 35.67
C LEU A 105 -28.54 -17.77 35.65
N ARG A 106 -29.66 -17.48 34.97
CA ARG A 106 -30.77 -18.41 34.83
C ARG A 106 -30.41 -19.63 33.99
N ALA A 107 -29.61 -19.45 32.94
CA ALA A 107 -29.15 -20.54 32.08
C ALA A 107 -28.18 -21.51 32.78
N ARG A 108 -27.50 -21.09 33.85
CA ARG A 108 -26.60 -21.95 34.64
C ARG A 108 -27.26 -22.64 35.83
N ALA A 109 -28.47 -22.21 36.20
CA ALA A 109 -29.21 -22.74 37.34
C ALA A 109 -30.26 -23.81 36.95
N GLY A 110 -30.32 -24.19 35.66
CA GLY A 110 -31.17 -25.24 35.12
C GLY A 110 -30.40 -26.50 34.76
#